data_AF-A0A376FXU5-F1
#
_entry.id   AF-A0A376FXU5-F1
#
_cell.length_a   1.000
_cell.length_b   1.000
_cell.length_c   1.000
_cell.angle_alpha   90.00
_cell.angle_beta   90.00
_cell.angle_gamma   90.00
#
_symmetry.space_group_name_H-M   'P 1'
#
loop_
_entity.id
_entity.type
_entity.pdbx_description
1 polymer ?
#
loop_
_entity_poly.entity_id
_entity_poly.type
_entity_poly.pdbx_seq_one_letter_code
_entity_poly.pdbx_strand_id
1 'polypeptide(L)'
;MKKFYYLMAFGLFGLSNLNAQYQYSDPVQPDISHLGNAVNTLQQRFNNNTKRLQNAVNDIQKQINQLDISYEKKQYVLGNLSNRVQSINSKRYDYSSNNVTESIINYLYDSVKKDLKN
;
A
#
# COMPACT_ATOMS: atom_id res chain seq x y z
N MET A 1 -31.15 29.01 -14.44
CA MET A 1 -29.82 29.41 -13.92
C MET A 1 -29.93 29.67 -12.42
N LYS A 2 -28.94 29.16 -11.65
CA LYS A 2 -28.62 29.44 -10.23
C LYS A 2 -29.59 28.88 -9.18
N LYS A 3 -29.18 28.39 -8.00
CA LYS A 3 -27.88 28.03 -7.39
C LYS A 3 -28.22 27.25 -6.10
N PHE A 4 -27.33 26.31 -5.73
CA PHE A 4 -27.23 25.65 -4.42
C PHE A 4 -27.19 26.63 -3.25
N TYR A 5 -27.64 26.21 -2.05
CA TYR A 5 -26.83 26.21 -0.80
C TYR A 5 -27.47 25.26 0.23
N TYR A 6 -26.75 24.22 0.63
CA TYR A 6 -27.04 23.43 1.83
C TYR A 6 -26.39 24.12 3.02
N LEU A 7 -27.22 24.59 3.94
CA LEU A 7 -26.83 24.92 5.31
C LEU A 7 -27.62 23.96 6.20
N MET A 8 -26.97 22.97 6.80
CA MET A 8 -27.55 22.20 7.90
C MET A 8 -26.73 22.52 9.14
N ALA A 9 -27.21 23.52 9.86
CA ALA A 9 -26.74 23.90 11.18
C ALA A 9 -27.35 22.96 12.24
N PHE A 10 -26.60 22.86 13.33
CA PHE A 10 -26.83 22.08 14.55
C PHE A 10 -28.23 22.21 15.15
N GLY A 11 -28.72 21.10 15.72
CA GLY A 11 -29.87 21.07 16.60
C GLY A 11 -29.83 19.86 17.53
N LEU A 12 -29.30 20.07 18.73
CA LEU A 12 -29.46 19.20 19.91
C LEU A 12 -30.96 18.99 20.20
N PHE A 13 -31.39 17.75 20.38
CA PHE A 13 -32.50 17.41 21.27
C PHE A 13 -32.17 16.12 22.01
N GLY A 14 -32.05 16.24 23.33
CA GLY A 14 -32.00 15.10 24.24
C GLY A 14 -33.39 14.54 24.52
N LEU A 15 -33.42 13.28 24.98
CA LEU A 15 -34.51 12.70 25.75
C LEU A 15 -33.89 11.85 26.88
N SER A 16 -34.29 12.20 28.09
CA SER A 16 -34.06 11.58 29.41
C SER A 16 -34.79 10.22 29.51
N ASN A 17 -34.51 9.24 30.38
CA ASN A 17 -33.92 9.15 31.73
C ASN A 17 -33.35 7.73 31.91
N LEU A 18 -32.21 7.57 32.59
CA LEU A 18 -31.90 6.40 33.42
C LEU A 18 -30.92 6.86 34.51
N ASN A 19 -31.33 6.68 35.76
CA ASN A 19 -30.52 6.91 36.96
C ASN A 19 -29.23 6.07 36.88
N ALA A 20 -28.13 6.72 36.51
CA ALA A 20 -26.78 6.33 36.86
C ALA A 20 -26.05 7.62 37.17
N GLN A 21 -25.49 7.74 38.38
CA GLN A 21 -24.58 8.83 38.71
C GLN A 21 -23.35 8.69 37.81
N TYR A 22 -23.41 9.25 36.60
CA TYR A 22 -22.25 9.44 35.75
C TYR A 22 -21.46 10.58 36.36
N GLN A 23 -20.45 10.22 37.15
CA GLN A 23 -19.36 11.12 37.48
C GLN A 23 -18.77 11.57 36.13
N TYR A 24 -18.94 12.85 35.79
CA TYR A 24 -18.33 13.45 34.61
C TYR A 24 -16.81 13.35 34.81
N SER A 25 -16.20 12.34 34.22
CA SER A 25 -14.75 12.30 34.07
C SER A 25 -14.43 13.28 32.94
N ASP A 26 -13.56 14.26 33.22
CA ASP A 26 -13.06 15.16 32.19
C ASP A 26 -12.63 14.36 30.96
N PRO A 27 -12.89 14.84 29.73
CA PRO A 27 -12.46 14.16 28.53
C PRO A 27 -10.95 13.94 28.63
N VAL A 28 -10.54 12.67 28.75
CA VAL A 28 -9.14 12.28 28.64
C VAL A 28 -8.70 12.79 27.28
N GLN A 29 -7.83 13.81 27.26
CA GLN A 29 -7.26 14.30 26.02
C GLN A 29 -6.56 13.10 25.36
N PRO A 30 -6.99 12.65 24.17
CA PRO A 30 -6.38 11.50 23.54
C PRO A 30 -4.90 11.81 23.34
N ASP A 31 -4.02 10.92 23.83
CA ASP A 31 -2.59 11.07 23.64
C ASP A 31 -2.23 10.84 22.17
N ILE A 32 -2.28 11.95 21.42
CA ILE A 32 -1.97 12.03 20.00
C ILE A 32 -0.49 11.74 19.70
N SER A 33 0.39 11.71 20.71
CA SER A 33 1.81 11.44 20.50
C SER A 33 2.04 9.99 20.04
N HIS A 34 1.28 9.04 20.61
CA HIS A 34 1.31 7.64 20.19
C HIS A 34 0.81 7.44 18.76
N LEU A 35 -0.18 8.24 18.33
CA LEU A 35 -0.70 8.22 16.97
C LEU A 35 0.34 8.75 15.98
N GLY A 36 1.03 9.85 16.30
CA GLY A 36 2.12 10.39 15.48
C GLY A 36 3.27 9.39 15.29
N ASN A 37 3.66 8.70 16.36
CA ASN A 37 4.70 7.66 16.30
C ASN A 37 4.29 6.43 15.48
N ALA A 38 3.02 6.00 15.58
CA ALA A 38 2.49 4.89 14.79
C ALA A 38 2.43 5.22 13.29
N VAL A 39 1.96 6.42 12.93
CA VAL A 39 1.91 6.88 11.53
C VAL A 39 3.32 6.98 10.94
N ASN A 40 4.28 7.53 11.69
CA ASN A 40 5.69 7.60 11.26
C ASN A 40 6.27 6.20 11.00
N THR A 41 5.97 5.25 11.88
CA THR A 41 6.43 3.86 11.71
C THR A 41 5.84 3.21 10.45
N LEU A 42 4.54 3.40 10.19
CA LEU A 42 3.89 2.89 8.98
C LEU A 42 4.45 3.53 7.71
N GLN A 43 4.68 4.84 7.72
CA GLN A 43 5.28 5.56 6.59
C GLN A 43 6.70 5.06 6.29
N GLN A 44 7.51 4.83 7.33
CA GLN A 44 8.85 4.26 7.17
C GLN A 44 8.80 2.87 6.56
N ARG A 45 7.88 2.00 7.03
CA ARG A 45 7.69 0.66 6.45
C ARG A 45 7.28 0.73 4.99
N PHE A 46 6.31 1.58 4.66
CA PHE A 46 5.88 1.83 3.29
C PHE A 46 7.04 2.23 2.39
N ASN A 47 7.83 3.21 2.81
CA ASN A 47 8.98 3.71 2.05
C ASN A 47 10.04 2.61 1.86
N ASN A 48 10.36 1.88 2.93
CA ASN A 48 11.36 0.81 2.89
C ASN A 48 10.93 -0.32 1.97
N ASN A 49 9.68 -0.75 2.05
CA ASN A 49 9.13 -1.81 1.22
C ASN A 49 9.02 -1.40 -0.25
N THR A 50 8.68 -0.14 -0.52
CA THR A 50 8.70 0.39 -1.90
C THR A 50 10.11 0.32 -2.50
N LYS A 51 11.14 0.70 -1.73
CA LYS A 51 12.55 0.57 -2.15
C LYS A 51 12.95 -0.89 -2.35
N ARG A 52 12.55 -1.80 -1.46
CA ARG A 52 12.80 -3.24 -1.59
C ARG A 52 12.22 -3.80 -2.89
N LEU A 53 10.97 -3.44 -3.21
CA LEU A 53 10.32 -3.86 -4.46
C LEU A 53 11.05 -3.30 -5.69
N GLN A 54 11.43 -2.02 -5.68
CA GLN A 54 12.19 -1.40 -6.77
C GLN A 54 13.54 -2.10 -6.98
N ASN A 55 14.27 -2.38 -5.91
CA ASN A 55 15.54 -3.11 -5.97
C ASN A 55 15.34 -4.51 -6.55
N ALA A 56 14.32 -5.24 -6.10
CA ALA A 56 14.01 -6.56 -6.64
C ALA A 56 13.70 -6.53 -8.15
N VAL A 57 12.94 -5.53 -8.62
CA VAL A 57 12.68 -5.35 -10.07
C VAL A 57 13.98 -5.10 -10.83
N ASN A 58 14.85 -4.21 -10.32
CA ASN A 58 16.13 -3.91 -10.96
C ASN A 58 17.05 -5.14 -11.00
N ASP A 59 17.09 -5.92 -9.91
CA ASP A 59 17.88 -7.14 -9.82
C ASP A 59 17.39 -8.20 -10.81
N ILE A 60 16.07 -8.40 -10.91
CA ILE A 60 15.47 -9.30 -11.89
C ILE A 60 15.83 -8.86 -13.32
N GLN A 61 15.69 -7.56 -13.65
CA GLN A 61 16.06 -7.04 -14.97
C GLN A 61 17.54 -7.27 -15.29
N LYS A 62 18.42 -7.02 -14.32
CA LYS A 62 19.85 -7.27 -14.44
C LYS A 62 20.13 -8.76 -14.69
N GLN A 63 19.52 -9.65 -13.92
CA GLN A 63 19.66 -11.09 -14.09
C GLN A 63 19.22 -11.53 -15.50
N ILE A 64 18.05 -11.08 -15.96
CA ILE A 64 17.56 -11.37 -17.33
C ILE A 64 18.56 -10.89 -18.38
N ASN A 65 19.12 -9.70 -18.22
CA ASN A 65 20.09 -9.14 -19.16
C ASN A 65 21.40 -9.93 -19.22
N GLN A 66 21.79 -10.56 -18.12
CA GLN A 66 23.00 -11.38 -18.01
C GLN A 66 22.82 -12.82 -18.51
N LEU A 67 21.59 -13.27 -18.76
CA LEU A 67 21.34 -14.60 -19.31
C LEU A 67 21.86 -14.73 -20.76
N ASP A 68 22.49 -15.86 -21.03
CA ASP A 68 22.90 -16.30 -22.37
C ASP A 68 21.71 -16.97 -23.09
N ILE A 69 20.78 -16.14 -23.53
CA ILE A 69 19.57 -16.53 -24.27
C ILE A 69 19.42 -15.62 -25.48
N SER A 70 18.59 -16.04 -26.45
CA SER A 70 18.34 -15.22 -27.63
C SER A 70 17.80 -13.82 -27.26
N TYR A 71 18.16 -12.83 -28.07
CA TYR A 71 17.69 -11.46 -27.89
C TYR A 71 16.16 -11.38 -27.84
N GLU A 72 15.48 -12.09 -28.75
CA GLU A 72 14.02 -12.15 -28.81
C GLU A 72 13.40 -12.69 -27.52
N LYS A 73 13.98 -13.77 -26.97
CA LYS A 73 13.52 -14.34 -25.70
C LYS A 73 13.75 -13.36 -24.55
N LYS A 74 14.88 -12.68 -24.52
CA LYS A 74 15.20 -11.63 -23.53
C LYS A 74 14.18 -10.49 -23.57
N GLN A 75 13.86 -9.98 -24.77
CA GLN A 75 12.86 -8.93 -24.95
C GLN A 75 11.46 -9.37 -24.53
N TYR A 76 11.07 -10.61 -24.87
CA TYR A 76 9.81 -11.19 -24.43
C TYR A 76 9.66 -11.21 -22.90
N VAL A 77 10.67 -11.73 -22.20
CA VAL A 77 10.65 -11.83 -20.73
C VAL A 77 10.66 -10.44 -20.09
N LEU A 78 11.47 -9.50 -20.59
CA LEU A 78 11.49 -8.11 -20.08
C LEU A 78 10.17 -7.38 -20.31
N GLY A 79 9.55 -7.55 -21.48
CA GLY A 79 8.24 -6.98 -21.78
C GLY A 79 7.16 -7.51 -20.84
N ASN A 80 7.14 -8.82 -20.61
CA ASN A 80 6.23 -9.45 -19.67
C ASN A 80 6.46 -9.00 -18.21
N LEU A 81 7.72 -8.83 -17.79
CA LEU A 81 8.06 -8.26 -16.49
C LEU A 81 7.51 -6.84 -16.34
N SER A 82 7.73 -5.98 -17.35
CA SER A 82 7.23 -4.60 -17.38
C SER A 82 5.71 -4.55 -17.22
N ASN A 83 4.98 -5.37 -17.98
CA ASN A 83 3.52 -5.45 -17.90
C ASN A 83 3.03 -5.85 -16.51
N ARG A 84 3.72 -6.79 -15.84
CA ARG A 84 3.38 -7.20 -14.47
C ARG A 84 3.65 -6.10 -13.46
N VAL A 85 4.77 -5.38 -13.57
CA VAL A 85 5.07 -4.23 -12.73
C VAL A 85 4.02 -3.13 -12.89
N GLN A 86 3.61 -2.84 -14.12
CA GLN A 86 2.52 -1.89 -14.38
C GLN A 86 1.19 -2.34 -13.74
N SER A 87 0.86 -3.63 -13.84
CA SER A 87 -0.32 -4.20 -13.18
C SER A 87 -0.25 -4.16 -11.65
N ILE A 88 0.95 -4.29 -11.07
CA ILE A 88 1.15 -4.14 -9.63
C ILE A 88 0.97 -2.68 -9.21
N ASN A 89 1.55 -1.74 -9.96
CA ASN A 89 1.45 -0.31 -9.69
C ASN A 89 0.01 0.23 -9.82
N SER A 90 -0.81 -0.36 -10.69
CA SER A 90 -2.23 0.02 -10.81
C SER A 90 -3.10 -0.50 -9.67
N LYS A 91 -2.61 -1.47 -8.89
CA LYS A 91 -3.29 -2.02 -7.72
C LYS A 91 -2.89 -1.28 -6.44
N ARG A 92 -3.86 -1.07 -5.56
CA ARG A 92 -3.67 -0.42 -4.25
C ARG A 92 -3.19 -1.42 -3.20
N TYR A 93 -1.97 -1.93 -3.35
CA TYR A 93 -1.37 -2.80 -2.34
C TYR A 93 -0.97 -2.02 -1.08
N ASP A 94 -1.10 -2.68 0.07
CA ASP A 94 -0.57 -2.17 1.34
C ASP A 94 0.94 -2.44 1.43
N TYR A 95 1.74 -1.47 0.98
CA TYR A 95 3.20 -1.55 1.10
C TYR A 95 3.71 -1.29 2.52
N SER A 96 2.86 -0.91 3.48
CA SER A 96 3.28 -0.89 4.89
C SER A 96 3.40 -2.31 5.47
N SER A 97 2.84 -3.31 4.77
CA SER A 97 2.95 -4.73 5.09
C SER A 97 4.15 -5.40 4.42
N ASN A 98 5.03 -5.97 5.24
CA ASN A 98 6.17 -6.74 4.77
C ASN A 98 5.73 -8.00 4.00
N ASN A 99 4.66 -8.66 4.47
CA ASN A 99 4.17 -9.91 3.86
C ASN A 99 3.59 -9.67 2.46
N VAL A 100 2.86 -8.56 2.28
CA VAL A 100 2.33 -8.17 0.97
C VAL A 100 3.49 -7.87 0.02
N THR A 101 4.47 -7.09 0.47
CA THR A 101 5.65 -6.74 -0.33
C THR A 101 6.44 -7.99 -0.74
N GLU A 102 6.68 -8.90 0.21
CA GLU A 102 7.40 -10.16 -0.03
C GLU A 102 6.64 -11.05 -1.04
N SER A 103 5.32 -11.15 -0.90
CA SER A 103 4.49 -11.93 -1.83
C SER A 103 4.54 -11.38 -3.25
N ILE A 104 4.57 -10.05 -3.41
CA ILE A 104 4.72 -9.39 -4.72
C ILE A 104 6.09 -9.69 -5.32
N ILE A 105 7.17 -9.59 -4.53
CA ILE A 105 8.53 -9.89 -4.98
C ILE A 105 8.63 -11.35 -5.44
N ASN A 106 8.13 -12.29 -4.64
CA ASN A 106 8.13 -13.72 -4.98
C ASN A 106 7.34 -14.00 -6.26
N TYR A 107 6.15 -13.39 -6.39
CA TYR A 107 5.35 -13.49 -7.60
C TYR A 107 6.11 -13.02 -8.85
N LEU A 108 6.88 -11.93 -8.76
CA LEU A 108 7.69 -11.43 -9.88
C LEU A 108 8.79 -12.42 -10.27
N TYR A 109 9.54 -12.95 -9.30
CA TYR A 109 10.57 -13.96 -9.54
C TYR A 109 10.00 -15.24 -10.16
N ASP A 110 8.91 -15.76 -9.60
CA ASP A 110 8.27 -16.99 -10.10
C ASP A 110 7.71 -16.81 -11.51
N SER A 111 7.14 -15.64 -11.79
CA SER A 111 6.64 -15.30 -13.13
C SER A 111 7.75 -15.28 -14.17
N VAL A 112 8.89 -14.65 -13.85
CA VAL A 112 10.05 -14.62 -14.75
C VAL A 112 10.63 -16.01 -14.95
N LYS A 113 10.76 -16.80 -13.88
CA LYS A 113 11.21 -18.20 -13.94
C LYS A 113 10.30 -19.04 -14.84
N LYS A 114 8.98 -18.79 -14.82
CA LYS A 114 8.03 -19.45 -15.72
C LYS A 114 8.21 -19.00 -17.17
N ASP A 115 8.34 -17.70 -17.41
CA ASP A 115 8.53 -17.15 -18.76
C ASP A 115 9.82 -17.66 -19.41
N LEU A 116 10.87 -17.91 -18.63
CA LEU A 116 12.15 -18.47 -19.09
C LEU A 116 12.10 -19.97 -19.42
N LYS A 117 11.15 -20.72 -18.87
CA LYS A 117 10.99 -22.16 -19.11
C LYS A 117 10.13 -22.47 -20.34
N ASN A 118 9.20 -21.57 -20.65
CA ASN A 118 8.40 -21.62 -21.89
C ASN A 118 9.24 -21.13 -23.08
#